data_AF-A0A9E5G1D5-F1
#
_entry.id   AF-A0A9E5G1D5-F1
#
_cell.length_a   1.000
_cell.length_b   1.000
_cell.length_c   1.000
_cell.angle_alpha   90.00
_cell.angle_beta   90.00
_cell.angle_gamma   90.00
#
_symmetry.space_group_name_H-M   'P 1'
#
loop_
_entity.id
_entity.type
_entity.pdbx_description
1 polymer ?
#
loop_
_entity_poly.entity_id
_entity_poly.type
_entity_poly.pdbx_seq_one_letter_code
_entity_poly.pdbx_strand_id
1 'polypeptide(L)'
;MEVADLSNSLHEPKSRDAALRELVGIDSPFALIGNEHRVAWYGFSDALTPLTRANDGSVAIGDATGDQSLLSRAIEQALSRSSGRQISAVVLLTDGRTTDPPDRNLIRRLQAEGVTVSSVVLGADVAVGDTAIAAVQAPKRAFSKDIVPVEAMIERHGPARGRASRVELVDTATGTVLDFAELPAGTNVAGETAPQRDTVQLVASPATTGDARWEVRVSDSLVVNTPNDGQPSQDLLPVNNRRAVPITLVDRPMRVLYIDGYP
;
A
#
# COMPACT_ATOMS: atom_id res chain seq x y z
N MET A 1 -9.22 23.47 -10.32
CA MET A 1 -8.12 23.72 -9.38
C MET A 1 -7.12 22.60 -9.60
N GLU A 2 -6.05 22.90 -10.32
CA GLU A 2 -4.97 21.96 -10.62
C GLU A 2 -4.04 21.96 -9.40
N VAL A 3 -4.03 20.86 -8.64
CA VAL A 3 -3.20 20.72 -7.44
C VAL A 3 -1.85 20.22 -7.90
N ALA A 4 -0.89 21.12 -8.03
CA ALA A 4 0.50 20.77 -8.29
C ALA A 4 1.21 20.46 -6.97
N ASP A 5 1.89 19.32 -6.92
CA ASP A 5 2.80 19.01 -5.82
C ASP A 5 4.04 19.91 -5.94
N LEU A 6 4.17 20.87 -5.03
CA LEU A 6 5.29 21.82 -4.97
C LEU A 6 6.39 21.33 -4.01
N SER A 7 6.25 20.14 -3.43
CA SER A 7 7.19 19.61 -2.47
C SER A 7 8.25 18.73 -3.14
N ASN A 8 9.51 18.87 -2.69
CA ASN A 8 10.59 17.98 -3.12
C ASN A 8 10.51 16.59 -2.47
N SER A 9 9.41 16.26 -1.78
CA SER A 9 9.24 14.97 -1.08
C SER A 9 9.16 13.77 -2.03
N LEU A 10 8.92 14.00 -3.33
CA LEU A 10 9.00 12.95 -4.34
C LEU A 10 10.44 12.45 -4.58
N HIS A 11 11.47 13.14 -4.08
CA HIS A 11 12.87 12.81 -4.37
C HIS A 11 13.66 12.37 -3.14
N GLU A 12 13.21 12.72 -1.93
CA GLU A 12 13.82 12.27 -0.67
C GLU A 12 12.76 11.77 0.32
N PRO A 13 12.88 10.53 0.83
CA PRO A 13 11.96 10.03 1.85
C PRO A 13 12.12 10.84 3.13
N LYS A 14 11.03 11.46 3.59
CA LYS A 14 10.96 12.23 4.85
C LYS A 14 10.14 11.47 5.88
N SER A 15 10.49 11.63 7.16
CA SER A 15 9.66 11.20 8.28
C SER A 15 8.31 11.93 8.25
N ARG A 16 7.26 11.34 8.82
CA ARG A 16 5.90 11.95 8.84
C ARG A 16 5.92 13.31 9.52
N ASP A 17 6.67 13.37 10.61
CA ASP A 17 6.85 14.56 11.44
C ASP A 17 7.62 15.66 10.67
N ALA A 18 8.63 15.28 9.88
CA ALA A 18 9.33 16.23 9.00
C ALA A 18 8.42 16.76 7.87
N ALA A 19 7.65 15.87 7.22
CA ALA A 19 6.69 16.26 6.19
C ALA A 19 5.60 17.20 6.74
N LEU A 20 5.10 16.92 7.95
CA LEU A 20 4.15 17.80 8.63
C LEU A 20 4.78 19.17 8.92
N ARG A 21 6.00 19.22 9.49
CA ARG A 21 6.70 20.49 9.79
C ARG A 21 6.94 21.36 8.56
N GLU A 22 7.25 20.74 7.42
CA GLU A 22 7.38 21.44 6.15
C GLU A 22 6.04 22.04 5.70
N LEU A 23 4.96 21.25 5.73
CA LEU A 23 3.62 21.70 5.34
C LEU A 23 3.04 22.81 6.23
N VAL A 24 3.49 22.92 7.49
CA VAL A 24 3.04 23.98 8.42
C VAL A 24 4.09 25.07 8.64
N GLY A 25 5.15 25.07 7.82
CA GLY A 25 6.22 26.06 7.83
C GLY A 25 5.83 27.41 7.23
N ILE A 26 6.82 28.31 7.12
CA ILE A 26 6.65 29.70 6.67
C ILE A 26 6.19 29.76 5.21
N ASP A 27 6.81 28.96 4.34
CA ASP A 27 6.51 28.87 2.89
C ASP A 27 5.47 27.79 2.57
N SER A 28 4.52 27.60 3.48
CA SER A 28 3.46 26.61 3.34
C SER A 28 2.48 26.96 2.22
N PRO A 29 1.93 25.99 1.47
CA PRO A 29 0.79 26.21 0.58
C PRO A 29 -0.42 26.86 1.27
N PHE A 30 -0.55 26.67 2.59
CA PHE A 30 -1.61 27.26 3.41
C PHE A 30 -1.43 28.77 3.65
N ALA A 31 -0.25 29.33 3.38
CA ALA A 31 -0.03 30.77 3.43
C ALA A 31 -0.87 31.50 2.36
N LEU A 32 -0.99 30.92 1.16
CA LEU A 32 -1.84 31.46 0.08
C LEU A 32 -3.32 31.44 0.47
N ILE A 33 -3.78 30.35 1.10
CA ILE A 33 -5.16 30.23 1.62
C ILE A 33 -5.42 31.29 2.69
N GLY A 34 -4.42 31.62 3.50
CA GLY A 34 -4.49 32.66 4.53
C GLY A 34 -4.79 34.07 4.00
N ASN A 35 -4.55 34.34 2.72
CA ASN A 35 -4.83 35.64 2.11
C ASN A 35 -6.33 35.86 1.86
N GLU A 36 -7.06 34.79 1.54
CA GLU A 36 -8.50 34.84 1.21
C GLU A 36 -9.38 34.33 2.34
N HIS A 37 -8.85 33.42 3.15
CA HIS A 37 -9.58 32.74 4.21
C HIS A 37 -8.85 32.84 5.55
N ARG A 38 -9.61 32.89 6.65
CA ARG A 38 -9.04 32.77 7.98
C ARG A 38 -8.72 31.30 8.29
N VAL A 39 -7.43 30.99 8.37
CA VAL A 39 -6.95 29.64 8.73
C VAL A 39 -6.80 29.52 10.24
N ALA A 40 -7.45 28.51 10.83
CA ALA A 40 -7.29 28.11 12.23
C ALA A 40 -6.59 26.75 12.28
N TRP A 41 -5.54 26.66 13.10
CA TRP A 41 -4.72 25.46 13.21
C TRP A 41 -5.05 24.68 14.48
N TYR A 42 -5.15 23.36 14.33
CA TYR A 42 -5.42 22.47 15.44
C TYR A 42 -4.57 21.21 15.32
N GLY A 43 -4.08 20.74 16.47
CA GLY A 43 -3.59 19.38 16.64
C GLY A 43 -4.76 18.50 17.10
N PHE A 44 -4.74 17.22 16.73
CA PHE A 44 -5.73 16.27 17.21
C PHE A 44 -5.07 14.97 17.65
N SER A 45 -5.60 14.42 18.73
CA SER A 45 -5.28 13.08 19.26
C SER A 45 -6.56 12.49 19.86
N ASP A 46 -6.62 12.38 21.18
CA ASP A 46 -7.81 12.17 22.01
C ASP A 46 -8.72 13.41 22.10
N ALA A 47 -8.18 14.60 21.82
CA ALA A 47 -8.91 15.86 21.79
C ALA A 47 -8.33 16.84 20.75
N LEU A 48 -9.13 17.87 20.40
CA LEU A 48 -8.71 18.96 19.52
C LEU A 48 -8.01 20.07 20.33
N THR A 49 -6.73 20.31 20.03
CA THR A 49 -5.89 21.30 20.70
C THR A 49 -5.60 22.47 19.73
N PRO A 50 -5.92 23.72 20.08
CA PRO A 50 -5.61 24.85 19.22
C PRO A 50 -4.09 25.06 19.14
N LEU A 51 -3.58 25.29 17.94
CA LEU A 51 -2.17 25.57 17.69
C LEU A 51 -1.98 27.06 17.40
N THR A 52 -0.92 27.62 17.97
CA THR A 52 -0.55 29.02 17.76
C THR A 52 0.44 29.15 16.62
N ARG A 53 0.29 30.21 15.82
CA ARG A 53 1.37 30.63 14.92
C ARG A 53 2.48 31.30 15.73
N ALA A 54 3.71 30.95 15.42
CA ALA A 54 4.88 31.68 15.88
C ALA A 54 5.03 33.01 15.10
N ASN A 55 5.89 33.90 15.61
CA ASN A 55 6.11 35.23 15.02
C ASN A 55 6.73 35.18 13.61
N ASP A 56 7.38 34.07 13.27
CA ASP A 56 7.95 33.81 11.94
C ASP A 56 6.91 33.30 10.93
N GLY A 57 5.66 33.09 11.36
CA GLY A 57 4.57 32.62 10.51
C GLY A 57 4.40 31.09 10.47
N SER A 58 5.30 30.33 11.10
CA SER A 58 5.17 28.87 11.27
C SER A 58 4.12 28.50 12.32
N VAL A 59 3.64 27.26 12.30
CA VAL A 59 2.71 26.74 13.33
C VAL A 59 3.49 25.96 14.39
N ALA A 60 3.32 26.33 15.66
CA ALA A 60 3.92 25.62 16.78
C ALA A 60 3.15 24.32 17.05
N ILE A 61 3.54 23.22 16.40
CA ILE A 61 2.86 21.90 16.50
C ILE A 61 3.26 21.06 17.73
N GLY A 62 4.36 21.40 18.41
CA GLY A 62 4.85 20.66 19.58
C GLY A 62 5.30 19.23 19.27
N ASP A 63 5.42 18.41 20.32
CA ASP A 63 5.78 16.98 20.21
C ASP A 63 4.52 16.10 20.09
N ALA A 64 4.61 15.05 19.26
CA ALA A 64 3.55 14.08 19.06
C ALA A 64 3.41 13.12 20.27
N THR A 65 2.64 13.54 21.27
CA THR A 65 2.46 12.81 22.55
C THR A 65 1.15 12.04 22.66
N GLY A 66 0.26 12.16 21.67
CA GLY A 66 -1.04 11.48 21.65
C GLY A 66 -0.92 9.99 21.32
N ASP A 67 -1.74 9.16 21.98
CA ASP A 67 -1.80 7.71 21.81
C ASP A 67 -3.04 7.22 21.02
N GLN A 68 -3.94 8.14 20.66
CA GLN A 68 -5.17 7.87 19.91
C GLN A 68 -5.39 8.90 18.81
N SER A 69 -6.13 8.50 17.77
CA SER A 69 -6.53 9.36 16.65
C SER A 69 -8.05 9.42 16.56
N LEU A 70 -8.69 10.23 17.42
CA LEU A 70 -10.14 10.37 17.51
C LEU A 70 -10.70 11.38 16.48
N LEU A 71 -10.75 10.96 15.21
CA LEU A 71 -11.01 11.86 14.09
C LEU A 71 -12.43 12.44 14.10
N SER A 72 -13.45 11.61 14.30
CA SER A 72 -14.86 12.07 14.34
C SER A 72 -15.03 13.14 15.42
N ARG A 73 -14.56 12.85 16.64
CA ARG A 73 -14.58 13.79 17.77
C ARG A 73 -13.84 15.10 17.48
N ALA A 74 -12.67 15.03 16.84
CA ALA A 74 -11.87 16.20 16.52
C ALA A 74 -12.61 17.14 15.54
N ILE A 75 -13.26 16.58 14.51
CA ILE A 75 -14.05 17.35 13.54
C ILE A 75 -15.26 18.00 14.23
N GLU A 76 -15.98 17.26 15.07
CA GLU A 76 -17.11 17.81 15.84
C GLU A 76 -16.70 18.96 16.78
N GLN A 77 -15.53 18.83 17.42
CA GLN A 77 -14.96 19.89 18.24
C GLN A 77 -14.57 21.10 17.40
N ALA A 78 -14.07 20.91 16.19
CA ALA A 78 -13.75 22.01 15.27
C ALA A 78 -15.02 22.77 14.84
N LEU A 79 -16.07 22.04 14.45
CA LEU A 79 -17.37 22.60 14.07
C LEU A 79 -18.08 23.32 15.24
N SER A 80 -17.94 22.80 16.47
CA SER A 80 -18.56 23.44 17.65
C SER A 80 -17.80 24.70 18.08
N ARG A 81 -16.47 24.71 18.02
CA ARG A 81 -15.64 25.89 18.34
C ARG A 81 -15.80 27.03 17.35
N SER A 82 -16.22 26.73 16.12
CA SER A 82 -16.51 27.75 15.11
C SER A 82 -17.93 28.31 15.19
N SER A 83 -18.72 27.97 16.24
CA SER A 83 -20.13 28.38 16.34
C SER A 83 -20.31 29.87 16.08
N GLY A 84 -21.10 30.21 15.05
CA GLY A 84 -21.34 31.58 14.60
C GLY A 84 -20.46 32.05 13.43
N ARG A 85 -19.55 31.22 12.92
CA ARG A 85 -18.77 31.46 11.70
C ARG A 85 -18.93 30.28 10.75
N GLN A 86 -19.21 30.56 9.48
CA GLN A 86 -19.29 29.52 8.47
C GLN A 86 -17.89 28.93 8.22
N ILE A 87 -17.74 27.62 8.39
CA ILE A 87 -16.54 26.90 7.96
C ILE A 87 -16.72 26.56 6.48
N SER A 88 -15.74 26.91 5.66
CA SER A 88 -15.75 26.55 4.23
C SER A 88 -15.15 25.16 3.99
N ALA A 89 -14.06 24.84 4.71
CA ALA A 89 -13.38 23.57 4.56
C ALA A 89 -12.62 23.14 5.83
N VAL A 90 -12.41 21.83 5.95
CA VAL A 90 -11.49 21.20 6.91
C VAL A 90 -10.41 20.50 6.09
N VAL A 91 -9.15 20.87 6.31
CA VAL A 91 -8.01 20.18 5.71
C VAL A 91 -7.38 19.28 6.76
N LEU A 92 -7.37 17.98 6.49
CA LEU A 92 -6.88 16.95 7.40
C LEU A 92 -5.47 16.51 6.99
N LEU A 93 -4.48 16.81 7.83
CA LEU A 93 -3.11 16.31 7.71
C LEU A 93 -3.02 15.02 8.52
N THR A 94 -2.95 13.86 7.85
CA THR A 94 -3.04 12.55 8.53
C THR A 94 -2.27 11.46 7.77
N ASP A 95 -1.92 10.37 8.44
CA ASP A 95 -1.44 9.14 7.80
C ASP A 95 -2.59 8.18 7.40
N GLY A 96 -3.85 8.60 7.61
CA GLY A 96 -5.05 7.83 7.28
C GLY A 96 -5.48 6.82 8.36
N ARG A 97 -4.75 6.73 9.49
CA ARG A 97 -5.13 5.84 10.60
C ARG A 97 -6.00 6.57 11.60
N THR A 98 -7.16 5.99 11.89
CA THR A 98 -8.07 6.48 12.94
C THR A 98 -8.73 5.32 13.66
N THR A 99 -8.94 5.48 14.97
CA THR A 99 -9.72 4.58 15.81
C THR A 99 -11.18 5.03 15.95
N ASP A 100 -11.54 6.19 15.42
CA ASP A 100 -12.86 6.84 15.53
C ASP A 100 -13.25 7.47 14.18
N PRO A 101 -13.63 6.64 13.18
CA PRO A 101 -14.02 7.13 11.87
C PRO A 101 -15.33 7.96 11.95
N PRO A 102 -15.49 9.00 11.12
CA PRO A 102 -16.72 9.79 11.05
C PRO A 102 -17.97 8.96 10.84
N ASP A 103 -18.99 9.16 11.68
CA ASP A 103 -20.26 8.47 11.55
C ASP A 103 -21.16 9.09 10.46
N ARG A 104 -22.28 8.43 10.15
CA ARG A 104 -23.22 8.92 9.13
C ARG A 104 -23.85 10.27 9.50
N ASN A 105 -23.96 10.60 10.78
CA ASN A 105 -24.59 11.84 11.23
C ASN A 105 -23.66 13.02 10.97
N LEU A 106 -22.39 12.88 11.33
CA LEU A 106 -21.35 13.86 11.06
C LEU A 106 -21.19 14.11 9.56
N ILE A 107 -21.18 13.06 8.74
CA ILE A 107 -21.12 13.20 7.27
C ILE A 107 -22.31 14.02 6.75
N ARG A 108 -23.54 13.70 7.17
CA ARG A 108 -24.73 14.46 6.75
C ARG A 108 -24.68 15.91 7.21
N ARG A 109 -24.17 16.16 8.42
CA ARG A 109 -23.99 17.52 8.95
C ARG A 109 -23.00 18.32 8.11
N LEU A 110 -21.84 17.75 7.81
CA LEU A 110 -20.82 18.39 6.95
C LEU A 110 -21.40 18.73 5.56
N GLN A 111 -22.18 17.81 4.97
CA GLN A 111 -22.86 18.04 3.70
C GLN A 111 -23.92 19.16 3.79
N ALA A 112 -24.75 19.16 4.84
CA ALA A 112 -25.78 20.17 5.04
C ALA A 112 -25.21 21.56 5.30
N GLU A 113 -24.07 21.65 6.00
CA GLU A 113 -23.36 22.90 6.26
C GLU A 113 -22.45 23.32 5.09
N GLY A 114 -22.31 22.50 4.05
CA GLY A 114 -21.47 22.77 2.87
C GLY A 114 -19.96 22.73 3.17
N VAL A 115 -19.56 22.03 4.23
CA VAL A 115 -18.16 21.93 4.67
C VAL A 115 -17.43 20.86 3.88
N THR A 116 -16.42 21.25 3.10
CA THR A 116 -15.57 20.30 2.36
C THR A 116 -14.48 19.73 3.27
N VAL A 117 -14.30 18.41 3.29
CA VAL A 117 -13.18 17.77 4.01
C VAL A 117 -12.17 17.23 2.99
N SER A 118 -10.95 17.75 3.01
CA SER A 118 -9.86 17.32 2.13
C SER A 118 -8.73 16.74 2.95
N SER A 119 -8.27 15.53 2.62
CA SER A 119 -7.15 14.88 3.32
C SER A 119 -5.84 15.04 2.55
N VAL A 120 -4.78 15.41 3.26
CA VAL A 120 -3.39 15.38 2.82
C VAL A 120 -2.71 14.23 3.56
N VAL A 121 -2.25 13.23 2.81
CA VAL A 121 -1.67 12.00 3.36
C VAL A 121 -0.18 12.20 3.60
N LEU A 122 0.26 12.10 4.86
CA LEU A 122 1.65 12.38 5.27
C LEU A 122 2.61 11.18 5.08
N GLY A 123 2.14 10.06 4.54
CA GLY A 123 2.98 8.88 4.25
C GLY A 123 3.36 8.05 5.48
N ALA A 124 4.43 7.27 5.39
CA ALA A 124 4.97 6.39 6.44
C ALA A 124 6.30 6.94 6.99
N ASP A 125 6.52 6.81 8.30
CA ASP A 125 7.72 7.35 8.99
C ASP A 125 9.01 6.63 8.60
N VAL A 126 8.84 5.34 8.30
CA VAL A 126 9.83 4.46 7.70
C VAL A 126 9.25 4.01 6.36
N ALA A 127 10.06 4.02 5.31
CA ALA A 127 9.63 3.45 4.03
C ALA A 127 9.24 1.98 4.25
N VAL A 128 7.95 1.67 4.14
CA VAL A 128 7.48 0.29 4.21
C VAL A 128 7.63 -0.29 2.81
N GLY A 129 8.34 -1.42 2.72
CA GLY A 129 8.47 -2.15 1.47
C GLY A 129 7.17 -2.86 1.12
N ASP A 130 6.87 -2.96 -0.18
CA ASP A 130 5.77 -3.77 -0.70
C ASP A 130 6.34 -4.78 -1.69
N THR A 131 6.01 -6.06 -1.50
CA THR A 131 6.26 -7.11 -2.49
C THR A 131 4.89 -7.49 -3.07
N ALA A 132 4.77 -7.65 -4.39
CA ALA A 132 3.48 -7.91 -5.02
C ALA A 132 3.60 -8.85 -6.22
N ILE A 133 2.56 -9.66 -6.48
CA ILE A 133 2.45 -10.45 -7.71
C ILE A 133 1.73 -9.62 -8.78
N ALA A 134 2.51 -8.93 -9.61
CA ALA A 134 2.00 -8.04 -10.65
C ALA A 134 1.25 -8.77 -11.77
N ALA A 135 1.72 -9.97 -12.14
CA ALA A 135 1.06 -10.82 -13.13
C ALA A 135 1.40 -12.30 -12.93
N VAL A 136 0.50 -13.17 -13.38
CA VAL A 136 0.78 -14.61 -13.55
C VAL A 136 0.31 -15.02 -14.93
N GLN A 137 1.15 -15.74 -15.67
CA GLN A 137 0.84 -16.33 -16.95
C GLN A 137 0.97 -17.84 -16.87
N ALA A 138 -0.09 -18.54 -17.29
CA ALA A 138 -0.11 -19.99 -17.36
C ALA A 138 -1.04 -20.44 -18.51
N PRO A 139 -0.87 -21.65 -19.05
CA PRO A 139 -1.83 -22.23 -19.97
C PRO A 139 -3.22 -22.33 -19.32
N LYS A 140 -4.28 -21.94 -20.04
CA LYS A 140 -5.67 -22.12 -19.56
C LYS A 140 -6.07 -23.59 -19.44
N ARG A 141 -5.44 -24.45 -20.25
CA ARG A 141 -5.65 -25.89 -20.29
C ARG A 141 -4.31 -26.59 -20.38
N ALA A 142 -4.13 -27.65 -19.61
CA ALA A 142 -2.97 -28.51 -19.71
C ALA A 142 -3.35 -29.98 -19.52
N PHE A 143 -2.51 -30.88 -20.00
CA PHE A 143 -2.74 -32.30 -19.82
C PHE A 143 -2.30 -32.75 -18.43
N SER A 144 -3.08 -33.63 -17.80
CA SER A 144 -2.58 -34.36 -16.62
C SER A 144 -1.32 -35.14 -17.00
N LYS A 145 -0.37 -35.22 -16.06
CA LYS A 145 0.94 -35.88 -16.18
C LYS A 145 1.90 -35.22 -17.18
N ASP A 146 1.59 -34.00 -17.63
CA ASP A 146 2.50 -33.18 -18.42
C ASP A 146 3.03 -32.02 -17.57
N ILE A 147 4.15 -31.45 -17.99
CA ILE A 147 4.74 -30.29 -17.31
C ILE A 147 3.95 -29.05 -17.69
N VAL A 148 3.44 -28.34 -16.70
CA VAL A 148 2.73 -27.07 -16.85
C VAL A 148 3.63 -25.93 -16.37
N PRO A 149 4.11 -25.06 -17.27
CA PRO A 149 4.84 -23.86 -16.89
C PRO A 149 3.88 -22.78 -16.36
N VAL A 150 4.29 -22.11 -15.29
CA VAL A 150 3.63 -20.96 -14.69
C VAL A 150 4.68 -19.86 -14.51
N GLU A 151 4.50 -18.75 -15.21
CA GLU A 151 5.35 -17.58 -15.09
C GLU A 151 4.70 -16.56 -14.15
N ALA A 152 5.45 -16.08 -13.15
CA ALA A 152 5.00 -15.03 -12.23
C ALA A 152 5.91 -13.81 -12.33
N MET A 153 5.30 -12.62 -12.44
CA MET A 153 5.99 -11.34 -12.37
C MET A 153 5.83 -10.77 -10.97
N ILE A 154 6.96 -10.57 -10.28
CA ILE A 154 7.02 -10.02 -8.93
C ILE A 154 7.50 -8.57 -9.02
N GLU A 155 6.80 -7.67 -8.34
CA GLU A 155 7.18 -6.26 -8.17
C GLU A 155 7.59 -6.01 -6.73
N ARG A 156 8.72 -5.33 -6.53
CA ARG A 156 9.23 -4.92 -5.21
C ARG A 156 9.42 -3.41 -5.14
N HIS A 157 8.78 -2.79 -4.16
CA HIS A 157 8.81 -1.36 -3.90
C HIS A 157 9.57 -1.03 -2.62
N GLY A 158 10.29 0.09 -2.64
CA GLY A 158 10.99 0.61 -1.47
C GLY A 158 11.91 -0.44 -0.83
N PRO A 159 11.95 -0.54 0.50
CA PRO A 159 12.84 -1.48 1.19
C PRO A 159 12.59 -2.97 0.92
N ALA A 160 11.48 -3.35 0.27
CA ALA A 160 11.26 -4.73 -0.13
C ALA A 160 12.27 -5.19 -1.20
N ARG A 161 12.85 -4.27 -1.99
CA ARG A 161 13.89 -4.60 -2.98
C ARG A 161 15.12 -5.25 -2.36
N GLY A 162 15.48 -4.83 -1.14
CA GLY A 162 16.63 -5.37 -0.40
C GLY A 162 16.36 -6.71 0.30
N ARG A 163 15.19 -7.31 0.10
CA ARG A 163 14.78 -8.55 0.77
C ARG A 163 14.84 -9.73 -0.20
N ALA A 164 15.35 -10.86 0.28
CA ALA A 164 15.17 -12.11 -0.43
C ALA A 164 13.71 -12.58 -0.24
N SER A 165 13.10 -13.12 -1.28
CA SER A 165 11.71 -13.59 -1.26
C SER A 165 11.63 -14.99 -1.83
N ARG A 166 10.70 -15.80 -1.33
CA ARG A 166 10.37 -17.11 -1.88
C ARG A 166 9.03 -17.02 -2.60
N VAL A 167 9.01 -17.43 -3.86
CA VAL A 167 7.80 -17.55 -4.67
C VAL A 167 7.43 -19.02 -4.75
N GLU A 168 6.21 -19.35 -4.37
CA GLU A 168 5.70 -20.73 -4.30
C GLU A 168 4.48 -20.88 -5.20
N LEU A 169 4.43 -21.97 -5.97
CA LEU A 169 3.22 -22.43 -6.64
C LEU A 169 2.55 -23.46 -5.74
N VAL A 170 1.32 -23.20 -5.31
CA VAL A 170 0.61 -24.02 -4.33
C VAL A 170 -0.71 -24.52 -4.90
N ASP A 171 -1.02 -25.80 -4.68
CA ASP A 171 -2.37 -26.31 -4.86
C ASP A 171 -3.19 -25.98 -3.60
N THR A 172 -4.13 -25.05 -3.74
CA THR A 172 -4.96 -24.57 -2.62
C THR A 172 -5.99 -25.60 -2.14
N ALA A 173 -6.29 -26.65 -2.93
CA ALA A 173 -7.18 -27.72 -2.49
C ALA A 173 -6.49 -28.67 -1.50
N THR A 174 -5.20 -28.94 -1.69
CA THR A 174 -4.41 -29.87 -0.87
C THR A 174 -3.47 -29.18 0.11
N GLY A 175 -3.15 -27.90 -0.13
CA GLY A 175 -2.12 -27.16 0.58
C GLY A 175 -0.69 -27.51 0.15
N THR A 176 -0.52 -28.31 -0.91
CA THR A 176 0.79 -28.80 -1.35
C THR A 176 1.52 -27.73 -2.14
N VAL A 177 2.78 -27.45 -1.80
CA VAL A 177 3.68 -26.66 -2.64
C VAL A 177 4.10 -27.53 -3.83
N LEU A 178 3.69 -27.13 -5.03
CA LEU A 178 3.97 -27.83 -6.28
C LEU A 178 5.40 -27.53 -6.77
N ASP A 179 5.83 -26.28 -6.61
CA ASP A 179 7.18 -25.81 -6.95
C ASP A 179 7.48 -24.49 -6.25
N PHE A 180 8.75 -24.11 -6.18
CA PHE A 180 9.17 -22.83 -5.63
C PHE A 180 10.44 -22.30 -6.30
N ALA A 181 10.60 -20.98 -6.25
CA ALA A 181 11.84 -20.32 -6.61
C ALA A 181 12.24 -19.29 -5.56
N GLU A 182 13.55 -19.11 -5.40
CA GLU A 182 14.10 -18.07 -4.54
C GLU A 182 14.46 -16.85 -5.39
N LEU A 183 13.98 -15.69 -4.96
CA LEU A 183 14.40 -14.40 -5.47
C LEU A 183 15.45 -13.83 -4.52
N PRO A 184 16.69 -13.57 -4.99
CA PRO A 184 17.70 -12.97 -4.15
C PRO A 184 17.29 -11.55 -3.75
N ALA A 185 17.91 -11.06 -2.67
CA ALA A 185 17.85 -9.65 -2.31
C ALA A 185 18.43 -8.82 -3.46
N GLY A 186 17.65 -7.84 -3.92
CA GLY A 186 18.09 -6.86 -4.89
C GLY A 186 18.86 -5.71 -4.23
N THR A 187 19.29 -4.78 -5.06
CA THR A 187 19.88 -3.51 -4.62
C THR A 187 18.78 -2.50 -4.33
N ASN A 188 18.72 -2.01 -3.10
CA ASN A 188 17.89 -0.86 -2.75
C ASN A 188 18.70 0.43 -2.90
N VAL A 189 18.52 1.16 -4.00
CA VAL A 189 19.19 2.44 -4.24
C VAL A 189 18.31 3.58 -3.75
N ALA A 190 18.85 4.41 -2.85
CA ALA A 190 18.14 5.58 -2.34
C ALA A 190 17.77 6.53 -3.49
N GLY A 191 16.50 6.95 -3.54
CA GLY A 191 15.97 7.84 -4.58
C GLY A 191 15.34 7.14 -5.79
N GLU A 192 15.45 5.82 -5.92
CA GLU A 192 14.87 5.08 -7.05
C GLU A 192 13.40 4.73 -6.83
N THR A 193 12.50 5.45 -7.50
CA THR A 193 11.05 5.32 -7.30
C THR A 193 10.42 4.15 -8.08
N ALA A 194 11.01 3.73 -9.20
CA ALA A 194 10.46 2.69 -10.06
C ALA A 194 10.59 1.28 -9.43
N PRO A 195 9.54 0.44 -9.42
CA PRO A 195 9.63 -0.90 -8.82
C PRO A 195 10.71 -1.76 -9.47
N GLN A 196 11.35 -2.60 -8.67
CA GLN A 196 12.15 -3.69 -9.19
C GLN A 196 11.21 -4.81 -9.65
N ARG A 197 11.42 -5.30 -10.86
CA ARG A 197 10.61 -6.36 -11.48
C ARG A 197 11.46 -7.60 -11.69
N ASP A 198 10.96 -8.73 -11.21
CA ASP A 198 11.60 -10.02 -11.36
C ASP A 198 10.60 -11.04 -11.91
N THR A 199 11.00 -11.77 -12.95
CA THR A 199 10.19 -12.85 -13.53
C THR A 199 10.68 -14.19 -12.99
N VAL A 200 9.74 -15.01 -12.51
CA VAL A 200 10.00 -16.34 -11.99
C VAL A 200 9.24 -17.37 -12.82
N GLN A 201 9.90 -18.48 -13.15
CA GLN A 201 9.29 -19.65 -13.77
C GLN A 201 9.09 -20.73 -12.70
N LEU A 202 7.87 -21.25 -12.61
CA LEU A 202 7.47 -22.35 -11.74
C LEU A 202 6.87 -23.46 -12.62
N VAL A 203 7.02 -24.71 -12.21
CA VAL A 203 6.52 -25.87 -12.97
C VAL A 203 5.70 -26.81 -12.11
N ALA A 204 4.59 -27.31 -12.65
CA ALA A 204 3.79 -28.32 -11.96
C ALA A 204 3.49 -29.50 -12.87
N SER A 205 3.49 -30.71 -12.30
CA SER A 205 3.12 -31.95 -13.01
C SER A 205 1.91 -32.59 -12.32
N PRO A 206 0.68 -32.16 -12.66
CA PRO A 206 -0.52 -32.63 -11.97
C PRO A 206 -0.85 -34.09 -12.31
N ALA A 207 -1.20 -34.88 -11.29
CA ALA A 207 -1.55 -36.28 -11.47
C ALA A 207 -3.01 -36.50 -11.89
N THR A 208 -3.90 -35.57 -11.54
CA THR A 208 -5.35 -35.70 -11.70
C THR A 208 -5.89 -34.75 -12.76
N THR A 209 -7.06 -35.09 -13.31
CA THR A 209 -7.81 -34.28 -14.28
C THR A 209 -8.92 -33.50 -13.56
N GLY A 210 -9.45 -32.46 -14.21
CA GLY A 210 -10.47 -31.56 -13.66
C GLY A 210 -9.95 -30.14 -13.42
N ASP A 211 -10.76 -29.31 -12.78
CA ASP A 211 -10.37 -27.94 -12.44
C ASP A 211 -9.37 -27.94 -11.28
N ALA A 212 -8.16 -27.43 -11.54
CA ALA A 212 -7.13 -27.28 -10.52
C ALA A 212 -7.19 -25.90 -9.88
N ARG A 213 -7.01 -25.84 -8.56
CA ARG A 213 -7.04 -24.60 -7.79
C ARG A 213 -5.63 -24.18 -7.40
N TRP A 214 -4.86 -23.74 -8.37
CA TRP A 214 -3.49 -23.30 -8.14
C TRP A 214 -3.43 -21.83 -7.74
N GLU A 215 -2.44 -21.47 -6.94
CA GLU A 215 -2.16 -20.11 -6.51
C GLU A 215 -0.65 -19.91 -6.44
N VAL A 216 -0.17 -18.79 -6.99
CA VAL A 216 1.19 -18.32 -6.72
C VAL A 216 1.15 -17.47 -5.47
N ARG A 217 2.08 -17.71 -4.55
CA ARG A 217 2.28 -16.92 -3.34
C ARG A 217 3.72 -16.44 -3.26
N VAL A 218 3.92 -15.22 -2.79
CA VAL A 218 5.25 -14.73 -2.44
C VAL A 218 5.32 -14.49 -0.94
N SER A 219 6.46 -14.86 -0.35
CA SER A 219 6.77 -14.60 1.04
C SER A 219 8.17 -14.02 1.12
N ASP A 220 8.32 -12.88 1.76
CA ASP A 220 9.66 -12.37 2.07
C ASP A 220 10.31 -13.34 3.06
N SER A 221 11.53 -13.79 2.74
CA SER A 221 12.34 -14.50 3.71
C SER A 221 12.64 -13.53 4.83
N LEU A 222 12.19 -13.86 6.04
CA LEU A 222 12.57 -13.19 7.28
C LEU A 222 14.05 -13.45 7.57
N VAL A 223 14.95 -13.07 6.66
CA VAL A 223 16.27 -12.66 7.10
C VAL A 223 16.01 -11.38 7.86
N VAL A 224 16.01 -11.52 9.19
CA VAL A 224 15.94 -10.44 10.17
C VAL A 224 17.17 -9.55 9.95
N ASN A 225 17.14 -8.75 8.90
CA ASN A 225 17.84 -7.48 8.91
C ASN A 225 16.95 -6.61 9.77
N THR A 226 17.12 -6.75 11.09
CA THR A 226 16.60 -5.80 12.05
C THR A 226 17.00 -4.42 11.52
N PRO A 227 16.07 -3.54 11.12
CA PRO A 227 16.39 -2.13 11.13
C PRO A 227 16.87 -1.82 12.55
N ASN A 228 17.72 -0.82 12.76
CA ASN A 228 18.25 -0.46 14.08
C ASN A 228 17.19 -0.25 15.19
N ASP A 229 15.88 -0.29 14.87
CA ASP A 229 14.74 -0.09 15.75
C ASP A 229 13.94 -1.35 16.13
N GLY A 230 14.42 -2.57 15.82
CA GLY A 230 13.84 -3.80 16.40
C GLY A 230 12.44 -4.20 15.88
N GLN A 231 11.86 -3.49 14.92
CA GLN A 231 10.56 -3.82 14.34
C GLN A 231 10.70 -4.82 13.18
N PRO A 232 9.84 -5.87 13.10
CA PRO A 232 9.84 -6.79 11.97
C PRO A 232 9.52 -6.02 10.68
N SER A 233 10.27 -6.30 9.63
CA SER A 233 10.05 -5.74 8.30
C SER A 233 8.69 -6.21 7.78
N GLN A 234 7.68 -5.38 7.95
CA GLN A 234 6.31 -5.68 7.52
C GLN A 234 6.14 -5.32 6.05
N ASP A 235 5.37 -6.15 5.35
CA ASP A 235 4.89 -5.87 4.00
C ASP A 235 3.65 -4.97 4.05
N LEU A 236 3.57 -3.99 3.14
CA LEU A 236 2.54 -2.95 3.16
C LEU A 236 1.15 -3.53 2.87
N LEU A 237 1.02 -4.40 1.86
CA LEU A 237 -0.26 -4.92 1.40
C LEU A 237 -0.25 -6.45 1.22
N PRO A 238 -0.30 -7.25 2.31
CA PRO A 238 -0.14 -8.71 2.23
C PRO A 238 -1.13 -9.47 1.32
N VAL A 239 -2.23 -8.82 0.91
CA VAL A 239 -3.23 -9.38 -0.01
C VAL A 239 -2.72 -9.49 -1.46
N ASN A 240 -1.79 -8.62 -1.88
CA ASN A 240 -1.21 -8.63 -3.23
C ASN A 240 -0.11 -9.71 -3.42
N ASN A 241 0.28 -10.39 -2.32
CA ASN A 241 1.25 -11.48 -2.31
C ASN A 241 0.70 -12.81 -2.84
N ARG A 242 -0.56 -12.86 -3.25
CA ARG A 242 -1.22 -14.09 -3.68
C ARG A 242 -1.99 -13.86 -4.96
N ARG A 243 -1.91 -14.83 -5.88
CA ARG A 243 -2.64 -14.75 -7.14
C ARG A 243 -3.06 -16.13 -7.64
N ALA A 244 -4.35 -16.29 -7.85
CA ALA A 244 -4.91 -17.51 -8.40
C ALA A 244 -4.43 -17.76 -9.83
N VAL A 245 -4.21 -19.03 -10.16
CA VAL A 245 -3.82 -19.50 -11.49
C VAL A 245 -4.96 -20.34 -12.05
N PRO A 246 -5.83 -19.77 -12.90
CA PRO A 246 -6.96 -20.50 -13.46
C PRO A 246 -6.48 -21.49 -14.52
N ILE A 247 -6.59 -22.79 -14.23
CA ILE A 247 -6.21 -23.85 -15.15
C ILE A 247 -7.16 -25.05 -15.07
N THR A 248 -7.57 -25.54 -16.24
CA THR A 248 -8.34 -26.78 -16.37
C THR A 248 -7.43 -27.91 -16.86
N LEU A 249 -7.34 -28.97 -16.07
CA LEU A 249 -6.55 -30.15 -16.40
C LEU A 249 -7.39 -31.15 -17.16
N VAL A 250 -6.96 -31.49 -18.36
CA VAL A 250 -7.66 -32.41 -19.24
C VAL A 250 -6.93 -33.73 -19.33
N ASP A 251 -7.69 -34.81 -19.51
CA ASP A 251 -7.10 -36.10 -19.80
C ASP A 251 -6.47 -36.08 -21.20
N ARG A 252 -5.58 -37.04 -21.46
CA ARG A 252 -4.84 -37.15 -22.73
C ARG A 252 -5.51 -38.19 -23.64
N PRO A 253 -6.45 -37.84 -24.54
CA PRO A 253 -6.97 -38.80 -25.52
C PRO A 253 -5.96 -39.07 -26.65
N MET A 254 -6.21 -40.18 -27.35
CA MET A 254 -5.26 -41.19 -27.83
C MET A 254 -4.14 -40.79 -28.80
N ARG A 255 -3.02 -41.53 -28.68
CA ARG A 255 -1.95 -41.62 -29.66
C ARG A 255 -2.36 -42.58 -30.79
N VAL A 256 -2.42 -42.10 -32.02
CA VAL A 256 -2.56 -42.94 -33.22
C VAL A 256 -1.22 -42.98 -33.92
N LEU A 257 -0.60 -44.16 -33.96
CA LEU A 257 0.52 -44.45 -34.84
C LEU A 257 -0.06 -45.05 -36.12
N TYR A 258 -0.09 -44.27 -37.19
CA TYR A 258 -0.40 -44.77 -38.53
C TYR A 258 0.92 -45.14 -39.19
N ILE A 259 1.14 -46.45 -39.41
CA ILE A 259 2.24 -46.94 -40.24
C ILE A 259 1.64 -47.28 -41.59
N ASP A 260 1.95 -46.48 -42.59
CA ASP A 260 1.71 -46.84 -43.99
C ASP A 260 2.94 -47.58 -44.51
N GLY A 261 2.75 -48.82 -44.96
CA GLY A 261 3.79 -49.64 -45.52
C GLY A 261 3.20 -50.46 -46.67
N TYR A 262 3.56 -50.10 -47.90
CA TYR A 262 3.39 -50.97 -49.06
C TYR A 262 4.66 -51.81 -49.24
N PRO A 263 4.55 -53.11 -49.59
CA PRO A 263 5.69 -54.01 -49.78
C PRO A 263 6.66 -53.57 -50.88
#